data_AF-A0A838IDZ8-F1
#
_entry.id   AF-A0A838IDZ8-F1
#
_cell.length_a   1.000
_cell.length_b   1.000
_cell.length_c   1.000
_cell.angle_alpha   90.00
_cell.angle_beta   90.00
_cell.angle_gamma   90.00
#
_symmetry.space_group_name_H-M   'P 1'
#
loop_
_entity.id
_entity.type
_entity.pdbx_description
1 polymer ?
#
loop_
_entity_poly.entity_id
_entity_poly.type
_entity_poly.pdbx_seq_one_letter_code
_entity_poly.pdbx_strand_id
1 'polypeptide(L)'
;MRGRSQGDDRGLAISHYDDLSQAKVMGLLSRLSPLELTAIENHERSHQARPAVLEKLHYLGQGGVDAATVNAVRDYENKGRRRREASDRVARESGHAARNELEALSEEARYHRERLDLYRAKLYGGRAISQLRLRELERAADGAASRLRHAQRSRSA
;
A
#
# COMPACT_ATOMS: atom_id res chain seq x y z
N MET A 1 -41.63 8.61 -51.44
CA MET A 1 -40.37 9.36 -51.61
C MET A 1 -39.96 9.92 -50.26
N ARG A 2 -38.86 9.43 -49.66
CA ARG A 2 -38.32 9.98 -48.39
C ARG A 2 -37.16 10.92 -48.73
N GLY A 3 -37.26 12.17 -48.27
CA GLY A 3 -36.26 13.20 -48.50
C GLY A 3 -34.93 12.83 -47.87
N ARG A 4 -33.86 12.96 -48.66
CA ARG A 4 -32.48 12.93 -48.17
C ARG A 4 -32.29 14.14 -47.26
N SER A 5 -32.07 13.90 -45.97
CA SER A 5 -31.57 14.90 -45.03
C SER A 5 -30.16 15.29 -45.45
N GLN A 6 -30.06 16.23 -46.38
CA GLN A 6 -28.78 16.77 -46.80
C GLN A 6 -28.33 17.80 -45.79
N GLY A 7 -27.59 17.32 -44.77
CA GLY A 7 -26.54 18.07 -44.13
C GLY A 7 -26.86 18.64 -42.75
N ASP A 8 -26.44 17.91 -41.72
CA ASP A 8 -25.84 18.54 -40.53
C ASP A 8 -24.37 18.08 -40.31
N ASP A 9 -23.81 17.32 -41.26
CA ASP A 9 -22.41 16.85 -41.24
C ASP A 9 -21.39 17.95 -41.54
N ARG A 10 -21.83 19.17 -41.87
CA ARG A 10 -20.96 20.28 -42.30
C ARG A 10 -20.02 20.77 -41.19
N GLY A 11 -20.21 20.33 -39.94
CA GLY A 11 -19.35 20.61 -38.79
C GLY A 11 -18.44 19.46 -38.36
N LEU A 12 -18.49 18.30 -39.04
CA LEU A 12 -17.67 17.14 -38.67
C LEU A 12 -16.34 17.13 -39.42
N ALA A 13 -15.30 16.63 -38.75
CA ALA A 13 -13.96 16.46 -39.35
C ALA A 13 -13.95 15.44 -40.50
N ILE A 14 -14.96 14.57 -40.61
CA ILE A 14 -15.15 13.65 -41.72
C ILE A 14 -16.22 14.21 -42.66
N SER A 15 -15.84 14.57 -43.88
CA SER A 15 -16.78 15.05 -44.90
C SER A 15 -17.71 13.94 -45.39
N HIS A 16 -18.99 14.28 -45.61
CA HIS A 16 -20.04 13.34 -46.05
C HIS A 16 -20.18 12.13 -45.14
N TYR A 17 -20.10 12.35 -43.82
CA TYR A 17 -20.09 11.29 -42.81
C TYR A 17 -21.27 10.32 -42.93
N ASP A 18 -22.48 10.83 -43.15
CA ASP A 18 -23.72 10.07 -43.29
C ASP A 18 -23.71 9.10 -44.49
N ASP A 19 -23.01 9.47 -45.57
CA ASP A 19 -22.92 8.69 -46.81
C ASP A 19 -21.80 7.63 -46.76
N LEU A 20 -20.96 7.64 -45.73
CA LEU A 20 -19.86 6.70 -45.60
C LEU A 20 -20.32 5.36 -45.04
N SER A 21 -19.76 4.28 -45.59
CA SER A 21 -19.95 2.94 -45.05
C SER A 21 -19.28 2.83 -43.68
N GLN A 22 -19.88 2.03 -42.80
CA GLN A 22 -19.38 1.76 -41.46
C GLN A 22 -17.90 1.36 -41.45
N ALA A 23 -17.46 0.49 -42.37
CA ALA A 23 -16.06 0.08 -42.50
C ALA A 23 -15.11 1.24 -42.84
N LYS A 24 -15.56 2.16 -43.70
CA LYS A 24 -14.76 3.33 -44.09
C LYS A 24 -14.66 4.35 -42.96
N VAL A 25 -15.75 4.56 -42.21
CA VAL A 25 -15.74 5.38 -40.99
C VAL A 25 -14.76 4.81 -39.95
N MET A 26 -14.81 3.50 -39.69
CA MET A 26 -13.89 2.81 -38.75
C MET A 26 -12.41 3.05 -39.05
N GLY A 27 -12.03 3.03 -40.33
CA GLY A 27 -10.65 3.30 -40.73
C GLY A 27 -10.21 4.75 -40.45
N LEU A 28 -11.14 5.70 -40.56
CA LEU A 28 -10.87 7.13 -40.39
C LEU A 28 -10.83 7.56 -38.93
N LEU A 29 -11.62 6.95 -38.04
CA LEU A 29 -11.65 7.31 -36.61
C LEU A 29 -10.28 7.26 -35.93
N SER A 30 -9.42 6.31 -36.33
CA SER A 30 -8.06 6.17 -35.77
C SER A 30 -7.14 7.37 -36.04
N ARG A 31 -7.50 8.23 -37.00
CA ARG A 31 -6.70 9.38 -37.44
C ARG A 31 -7.19 10.71 -36.86
N LEU A 32 -8.32 10.70 -36.16
CA LEU A 32 -8.95 11.89 -35.62
C LEU A 32 -8.44 12.20 -34.21
N SER A 33 -8.46 13.48 -33.86
CA SER A 33 -8.10 13.95 -32.53
C SER A 33 -9.22 13.65 -31.50
N PRO A 34 -8.90 13.64 -30.19
CA PRO A 34 -9.89 13.39 -29.14
C PRO A 34 -11.12 14.32 -29.18
N LEU A 35 -10.92 15.60 -29.52
CA LEU A 35 -12.01 16.58 -29.64
C LEU A 35 -12.95 16.24 -30.81
N GLU A 36 -12.39 15.80 -31.94
CA GLU A 36 -13.15 15.40 -33.12
C GLU A 36 -13.89 14.09 -32.91
N LEU A 37 -13.33 13.15 -32.14
CA LEU A 37 -14.00 11.91 -31.76
C LEU A 37 -15.26 12.18 -30.92
N THR A 38 -15.20 13.13 -29.97
CA THR A 38 -16.37 13.53 -29.17
C THR A 38 -17.45 14.20 -30.03
N ALA A 39 -17.06 15.03 -30.99
CA ALA A 39 -18.01 15.66 -31.92
C ALA A 39 -18.76 14.61 -32.76
N ILE A 40 -18.04 13.59 -33.26
CA ILE A 40 -18.62 12.48 -34.02
C ILE A 40 -19.48 11.57 -33.11
N GLU A 41 -19.09 11.33 -31.87
CA GLU A 41 -19.89 10.53 -30.92
C GLU A 41 -21.25 11.18 -30.64
N ASN A 42 -21.29 12.49 -30.43
CA ASN A 42 -22.53 13.24 -30.22
C ASN A 42 -23.42 13.25 -31.47
N HIS A 43 -22.82 13.35 -32.65
CA HIS A 43 -23.53 13.30 -33.91
C HIS A 43 -24.09 11.89 -34.19
N GLU A 44 -23.29 10.84 -33.99
CA GLU A 44 -23.70 9.44 -34.19
C GLU A 44 -24.84 9.05 -33.24
N ARG A 45 -24.82 9.50 -31.98
CA ARG A 45 -25.91 9.27 -31.01
C ARG A 45 -27.22 9.94 -31.38
N SER A 46 -27.19 11.06 -32.12
CA SER A 46 -28.38 11.81 -32.50
C SER A 46 -28.95 11.42 -33.88
N HIS A 47 -28.17 10.75 -34.72
CA HIS A 47 -28.55 10.41 -36.09
C HIS A 47 -28.78 8.91 -36.30
N GLN A 48 -27.72 8.18 -36.66
CA GLN A 48 -27.83 6.79 -37.14
C GLN A 48 -27.57 5.73 -36.06
N ALA A 49 -26.97 6.11 -34.93
CA ALA A 49 -26.69 5.27 -33.77
C ALA A 49 -26.06 3.90 -34.12
N ARG A 50 -25.10 3.88 -35.05
CA ARG A 50 -24.42 2.64 -35.47
C ARG A 50 -23.59 2.09 -34.31
N PRO A 51 -23.93 0.91 -33.75
CA PRO A 51 -23.37 0.44 -32.48
C PRO A 51 -21.86 0.21 -32.55
N ALA A 52 -21.35 -0.33 -33.66
CA ALA A 52 -19.92 -0.56 -33.85
C ALA A 52 -19.10 0.75 -33.95
N VAL A 53 -19.72 1.85 -34.41
CA VAL A 53 -19.05 3.16 -34.45
C VAL A 53 -18.91 3.73 -33.06
N LEU A 54 -20.00 3.70 -32.28
CA LEU A 54 -20.01 4.14 -30.90
C LEU A 54 -19.05 3.34 -30.03
N GLU A 55 -18.97 2.01 -30.22
CA GLU A 55 -18.04 1.15 -29.50
C GLU A 55 -16.57 1.53 -29.80
N LYS A 56 -16.25 1.79 -31.07
CA LYS A 56 -14.90 2.20 -31.47
C LYS A 56 -14.54 3.59 -30.95
N LEU A 57 -15.49 4.54 -30.98
CA LEU A 57 -15.32 5.88 -30.42
C LEU A 57 -15.09 5.83 -28.91
N HIS A 58 -15.85 5.00 -28.20
CA HIS A 58 -15.67 4.77 -26.77
C HIS A 58 -14.29 4.18 -26.46
N TYR A 59 -13.84 3.20 -27.23
CA TYR A 59 -12.49 2.61 -27.10
C TYR A 59 -11.37 3.62 -27.35
N LEU A 60 -11.48 4.45 -28.40
CA LEU A 60 -10.48 5.47 -28.73
C LEU A 60 -10.50 6.65 -27.75
N GLY A 61 -11.68 7.06 -27.27
CA GLY A 61 -11.86 8.12 -26.26
C GLY A 61 -11.30 7.73 -24.88
N GLN A 62 -11.26 6.43 -24.56
CA GLN A 62 -10.61 5.90 -23.35
C GLN A 62 -9.09 5.69 -23.51
N GLY A 63 -8.49 6.13 -24.63
CA GLY A 63 -7.05 6.03 -24.86
C GLY A 63 -6.57 4.66 -25.37
N GLY A 64 -7.48 3.83 -25.89
CA GLY A 64 -7.15 2.50 -26.44
C GLY A 64 -6.74 1.46 -25.41
N VAL A 65 -6.85 1.77 -24.11
CA VAL A 65 -6.61 0.84 -23.02
C VAL A 65 -7.98 0.42 -22.48
N ASP A 66 -8.27 -0.87 -22.54
CA ASP A 66 -9.45 -1.42 -21.90
C ASP A 66 -9.47 -1.07 -20.41
N ALA A 67 -10.63 -0.68 -19.89
CA ALA A 67 -10.79 -0.33 -18.48
C ALA A 67 -10.30 -1.45 -17.53
N ALA A 68 -10.33 -2.70 -18.00
CA ALA A 68 -9.78 -3.84 -17.30
C ALA A 68 -8.25 -3.78 -17.14
N THR A 69 -7.49 -3.38 -18.16
CA THR A 69 -6.03 -3.17 -18.05
C THR A 69 -5.69 -2.01 -17.11
N VAL A 70 -6.43 -0.91 -17.16
CA VAL A 70 -6.21 0.22 -16.23
C VAL A 70 -6.48 -0.21 -14.78
N ASN A 71 -7.55 -0.95 -14.54
CA ASN A 71 -7.87 -1.50 -13.23
C ASN A 71 -6.81 -2.51 -12.77
N ALA A 72 -6.33 -3.38 -13.67
CA ALA A 72 -5.28 -4.34 -13.36
C ALA A 72 -3.99 -3.63 -12.93
N VAL A 73 -3.54 -2.60 -13.67
CA VAL A 73 -2.35 -1.81 -13.30
C VAL A 73 -2.53 -1.17 -11.93
N ARG A 74 -3.69 -0.53 -11.68
CA ARG A 74 -4.03 0.08 -10.39
C ARG A 74 -4.04 -0.95 -9.25
N ASP A 75 -4.54 -2.15 -9.50
CA ASP A 75 -4.56 -3.24 -8.52
C ASP A 75 -3.14 -3.76 -8.23
N TYR A 76 -2.28 -3.87 -9.24
CA TYR A 76 -0.87 -4.21 -9.07
C TYR A 76 -0.12 -3.17 -8.23
N GLU A 77 -0.34 -1.89 -8.48
CA GLU A 77 0.24 -0.79 -7.71
C GLU A 77 -0.25 -0.78 -6.25
N ASN A 78 -1.57 -0.93 -6.05
CA ASN A 78 -2.17 -1.01 -4.73
C ASN A 78 -1.68 -2.23 -3.94
N LYS A 79 -1.49 -3.38 -4.59
CA LYS A 79 -0.93 -4.59 -3.98
C LYS A 79 0.51 -4.37 -3.52
N GLY A 80 1.30 -3.57 -4.24
CA GLY A 80 2.64 -3.18 -3.82
C GLY A 80 2.63 -2.27 -2.59
N ARG A 81 1.72 -1.28 -2.57
CA ARG A 81 1.55 -0.37 -1.44
C ARG A 81 1.13 -1.10 -0.15
N ARG A 82 0.10 -1.97 -0.25
CA ARG A 82 -0.39 -2.76 0.89
C ARG A 82 0.69 -3.67 1.49
N ARG A 83 1.56 -4.26 0.65
CA ARG A 83 2.68 -5.07 1.13
C ARG A 83 3.71 -4.24 1.92
N ARG A 84 4.02 -3.03 1.46
CA ARG A 84 4.89 -2.10 2.20
C ARG A 84 4.28 -1.68 3.53
N GLU A 85 3.01 -1.27 3.54
CA GLU A 85 2.30 -0.88 4.76
C GLU A 85 2.21 -2.03 5.78
N ALA A 86 1.97 -3.26 5.33
CA ALA A 86 1.98 -4.44 6.18
C ALA A 86 3.38 -4.68 6.78
N SER A 87 4.43 -4.56 5.97
CA SER A 87 5.82 -4.70 6.44
C SER A 87 6.17 -3.63 7.47
N ASP A 88 5.79 -2.37 7.24
CA ASP A 88 6.05 -1.26 8.16
C ASP A 88 5.29 -1.45 9.47
N ARG A 89 4.05 -1.95 9.41
CA ARG A 89 3.28 -2.29 10.62
C ARG A 89 3.98 -3.36 11.43
N VAL A 90 4.41 -4.46 10.80
CA VAL A 90 5.15 -5.53 11.47
C VAL A 90 6.44 -5.00 12.09
N ALA A 91 7.21 -4.19 11.37
CA ALA A 91 8.43 -3.58 11.90
C ALA A 91 8.17 -2.70 13.14
N ARG A 92 7.07 -1.94 13.14
CA ARG A 92 6.65 -1.12 14.30
C ARG A 92 6.26 -1.99 15.49
N GLU A 93 5.46 -3.03 15.25
CA GLU A 93 5.01 -3.96 16.29
C GLU A 93 6.20 -4.72 16.91
N SER A 94 7.11 -5.25 16.09
CA SER A 94 8.34 -5.89 16.56
C SER A 94 9.24 -4.91 17.33
N GLY A 95 9.37 -3.67 16.86
CA GLY A 95 10.13 -2.63 17.56
C GLY A 95 9.52 -2.27 18.91
N HIS A 96 8.19 -2.28 19.04
CA HIS A 96 7.51 -2.03 20.30
C HIS A 96 7.67 -3.21 21.28
N ALA A 97 7.51 -4.44 20.79
CA ALA A 97 7.74 -5.66 21.58
C ALA A 97 9.17 -5.72 22.14
N ALA A 98 10.18 -5.46 21.30
CA ALA A 98 11.58 -5.45 21.72
C ALA A 98 11.90 -4.36 22.76
N ARG A 99 11.23 -3.20 22.70
CA ARG A 99 11.35 -2.15 23.73
C ARG A 99 10.75 -2.61 25.06
N ASN A 100 9.56 -3.20 25.04
CA ASN A 100 8.90 -3.70 26.24
C ASN A 100 9.69 -4.84 26.89
N GLU A 101 10.28 -5.74 26.08
CA GLU A 101 11.16 -6.80 26.57
C GLU A 101 12.41 -6.23 27.26
N LEU A 102 13.04 -5.20 26.67
CA LEU A 102 14.19 -4.53 27.28
C LEU A 102 13.82 -3.82 28.59
N GLU A 103 12.65 -3.19 28.65
CA GLU A 103 12.15 -2.56 29.85
C GLU A 103 11.96 -3.59 30.96
N ALA A 104 11.27 -4.71 30.67
CA ALA A 104 11.07 -5.79 31.62
C ALA A 104 12.39 -6.40 32.14
N LEU A 105 13.37 -6.63 31.25
CA LEU A 105 14.70 -7.11 31.64
C LEU A 105 15.47 -6.09 32.49
N SER A 106 15.28 -4.79 32.23
CA SER A 106 15.90 -3.73 33.00
C SER A 106 15.34 -3.64 34.41
N GLU A 107 14.02 -3.77 34.55
CA GLU A 107 13.33 -3.83 35.84
C GLU A 107 13.73 -5.08 36.63
N GLU A 108 13.79 -6.24 35.97
CA GLU A 108 14.24 -7.49 36.59
C GLU A 108 15.68 -7.36 37.13
N ALA A 109 16.61 -6.85 36.32
CA ALA A 109 18.00 -6.66 36.73
C ALA A 109 18.13 -5.67 37.89
N ARG A 110 17.36 -4.58 37.86
CA ARG A 110 17.29 -3.59 38.93
C ARG A 110 16.76 -4.22 40.22
N TYR A 111 15.65 -4.96 40.15
CA TYR A 111 15.05 -5.62 41.30
C TYR A 111 16.01 -6.57 42.00
N HIS A 112 16.70 -7.44 41.24
CA HIS A 112 17.64 -8.38 41.84
C HIS A 112 18.85 -7.69 42.47
N ARG A 113 19.36 -6.63 41.83
CA ARG A 113 20.45 -5.82 42.38
C ARG A 113 20.03 -5.14 43.68
N GLU A 114 18.90 -4.43 43.69
CA GLU A 114 18.39 -3.76 44.89
C GLU A 114 18.14 -4.77 46.02
N ARG A 115 17.59 -5.94 45.70
CA ARG A 115 17.37 -7.01 46.68
C ARG A 115 18.67 -7.57 47.26
N LEU A 116 19.71 -7.72 46.44
CA LEU A 116 21.04 -8.11 46.87
C LEU A 116 21.68 -7.06 47.77
N ASP A 117 21.62 -5.78 47.38
CA ASP A 117 22.19 -4.67 48.14
C ASP A 117 21.52 -4.54 49.52
N LEU A 118 20.19 -4.66 49.57
CA LEU A 118 19.44 -4.72 50.83
C LEU A 118 19.87 -5.92 51.70
N TYR A 119 20.13 -7.08 51.10
CA TYR A 119 20.56 -8.27 51.83
C TYR A 119 21.97 -8.11 52.39
N ARG A 120 22.89 -7.56 51.59
CA ARG A 120 24.26 -7.21 52.00
C ARG A 120 24.25 -6.22 53.16
N ALA A 121 23.46 -5.15 53.06
CA ALA A 121 23.32 -4.17 54.13
C ALA A 121 22.86 -4.81 55.46
N LYS A 122 21.90 -5.73 55.41
CA LYS A 122 21.44 -6.45 56.61
C LYS A 122 22.50 -7.38 57.21
N LEU A 123 23.34 -7.99 56.36
CA LEU A 123 24.46 -8.84 56.81
C LEU A 123 25.52 -7.99 57.53
N TYR A 124 25.89 -6.84 56.95
CA TYR A 124 26.86 -5.92 57.56
C TYR A 124 26.35 -5.26 58.84
N GLY A 125 25.03 -5.14 59.01
CA GLY A 125 24.38 -4.66 60.24
C GLY A 125 24.37 -5.66 61.41
N GLY A 126 25.19 -6.71 61.38
CA GLY A 126 25.34 -7.68 62.48
C GLY A 126 24.18 -8.68 62.63
N ARG A 127 23.27 -8.74 61.65
CA ARG A 127 22.14 -9.67 61.68
C ARG A 127 22.61 -11.04 61.16
N ALA A 128 22.34 -12.11 61.92
CA ALA A 128 22.66 -13.48 61.52
C ALA A 128 21.82 -13.88 60.30
N ILE A 129 22.41 -13.79 59.12
CA ILE A 129 21.76 -13.99 57.83
C ILE A 129 22.56 -15.04 57.04
N SER A 130 21.86 -15.90 56.28
CA SER A 130 22.46 -17.04 55.58
C SER A 130 23.37 -16.61 54.42
N GLN A 131 24.64 -17.03 54.45
CA GLN A 131 25.58 -16.84 53.34
C GLN A 131 25.15 -17.59 52.07
N LEU A 132 24.49 -18.74 52.19
CA LEU A 132 23.98 -19.48 51.03
C LEU A 132 22.97 -18.62 50.25
N ARG A 133 22.07 -17.96 50.98
CA ARG A 133 21.06 -17.10 50.39
C ARG A 133 21.65 -15.84 49.75
N LEU A 134 22.75 -15.32 50.28
CA LEU A 134 23.51 -14.23 49.63
C LEU A 134 24.02 -14.69 48.26
N ARG A 135 24.67 -15.86 48.19
CA ARG A 135 25.18 -16.41 46.91
C ARG A 135 24.08 -16.67 45.89
N GLU A 136 22.90 -17.11 46.33
CA GLU A 136 21.73 -17.25 45.47
C GLU A 136 21.29 -15.91 44.87
N LEU A 137 21.24 -14.86 45.70
CA LEU A 137 20.88 -13.51 45.25
C LEU A 137 21.91 -12.93 44.29
N GLU A 138 23.21 -13.16 44.54
CA GLU A 138 24.30 -12.78 43.63
C GLU A 138 24.14 -13.46 42.27
N ARG A 139 23.94 -14.79 42.27
CA ARG A 139 23.73 -15.54 41.03
C ARG A 139 22.49 -15.08 40.27
N ALA A 140 21.41 -14.73 40.98
CA ALA A 140 20.20 -14.20 40.36
C ALA A 140 20.42 -12.82 39.73
N ALA A 141 21.11 -11.91 40.43
CA ALA A 141 21.46 -10.59 39.92
C ALA A 141 22.37 -10.66 38.69
N ASP A 142 23.40 -11.53 38.71
CA ASP A 142 24.30 -11.75 37.59
C ASP A 142 23.58 -12.34 36.38
N GLY A 143 22.65 -13.27 36.62
CA GLY A 143 21.81 -13.86 35.57
C GLY A 143 20.92 -12.82 34.89
N ALA A 144 20.20 -12.00 35.66
CA ALA A 144 19.34 -10.93 35.13
C ALA A 144 20.16 -9.88 34.36
N ALA A 145 21.29 -9.44 34.91
CA ALA A 145 22.18 -8.50 34.23
C ALA A 145 22.75 -9.06 32.92
N SER A 146 23.03 -10.37 32.86
CA SER A 146 23.51 -11.02 31.64
C SER A 146 22.45 -11.08 30.54
N ARG A 147 21.18 -11.36 30.89
CA ARG A 147 20.05 -11.29 29.96
C ARG A 147 19.87 -9.89 29.39
N LEU A 148 19.87 -8.87 30.26
CA LEU A 148 19.76 -7.47 29.84
C LEU A 148 20.88 -7.06 28.86
N ARG A 149 22.14 -7.38 29.18
CA ARG A 149 23.28 -7.09 28.30
C ARG A 149 23.17 -7.80 26.95
N HIS A 150 22.68 -9.04 26.94
CA HIS A 150 22.49 -9.78 25.69
C HIS A 150 21.44 -9.09 24.82
N ALA A 151 20.27 -8.76 25.37
CA ALA A 151 19.21 -8.05 24.64
C ALA A 151 19.66 -6.66 24.14
N GLN A 152 20.44 -5.92 24.94
CA GLN A 152 21.01 -4.63 24.53
C GLN A 152 21.98 -4.75 23.34
N ARG A 153 22.82 -5.80 23.33
CA ARG A 153 23.71 -6.09 22.19
C ARG A 153 22.93 -6.44 20.94
N SER A 154 21.91 -7.30 21.07
CA SER A 154 21.07 -7.70 19.93
C SER A 154 20.29 -6.53 19.31
N ARG A 155 20.08 -5.44 20.06
CA ARG A 155 19.42 -4.22 19.55
C ARG A 155 20.37 -3.19 18.93
N SER A 156 21.66 -3.25 19.27
CA SER A 156 22.68 -2.32 18.77
C SER A 156 23.42 -2.83 17.53
N ALA A 157 23.23 -4.09 17.18
CA ALA A 157 23.68 -4.72 15.93
C ALA A 157 22.64 -4.53 14.81
#